data_AF-A0A6V7VW52-F1
#
_entry.id   AF-A0A6V7VW52-F1
#
_cell.length_a   1.000
_cell.length_b   1.000
_cell.length_c   1.000
_cell.angle_alpha   90.00
_cell.angle_beta   90.00
_cell.angle_gamma   90.00
#
_symmetry.space_group_name_H-M   'P 1'
#
loop_
_entity.id
_entity.type
_entity.pdbx_description
1 polymer ?
#
loop_
_entity_poly.entity_id
_entity_poly.type
_entity_poly.pdbx_seq_one_letter_code
_entity_poly.pdbx_strand_id
1 'polypeptide(L)'
;MSFNNGQNCPSPNKRPRFFIKNLLPHLFNTTQAGVGAVNLQNYYRKIDYETSFNQKFKIMGTTGKFIIEKLPENPEELLRKIIHDCMDQTMEASRKHFIEPDRLGAIISSQLLDNDIWIPIRKIENDTIDNILNRFQLVSQSKIEKGSLLGQPFTVKIQALGISSLPKNQSIRGRAPQENSAIITHINIDRLIKISNPNNLCLFYALEITRKYFAKELGAKWNFSRYLKNDNRQMEDVFDLLKSAKIPHDLPEYDAVEYVPVVVDFWNNKYKDTGYKFKVFVFGSVNEKPIFKYGNDNFNIPISIYHKNNHFDGIRFVGGMFGLKHKYCFTCEKKFRKSKEHDLKCKSLCRLCGRIGSERPCVATGNFFKKCDECGKKYLNEDCFNQHKKSSNCRQTKVCEKCGVIWSMKNYKREAEKKHVCGQKWCQICRQFHSMDRGCFIRPLETKKSADYRLVTFDFEATQNEKINNCNEERRLHKVNFIAATVTCTKCMENEQLWRYPLRQNGNSCAICGNNRSITFSHRPFNQTKVDKQIVAQNPLKFFIQWILFELNPQYTTMAFSHNGGRYDMIMVWPSSG
;
A
#
# COMPACT_ATOMS: atom_id res chain seq x y z
N MET A 1 -26.21 66.63 -12.48
CA MET A 1 -26.60 66.87 -13.88
C MET A 1 -26.24 65.64 -14.70
N SER A 2 -27.29 65.00 -15.23
CA SER A 2 -27.42 64.32 -16.52
C SER A 2 -26.18 63.80 -17.29
N PHE A 3 -26.20 62.48 -17.51
CA PHE A 3 -26.12 61.74 -18.79
C PHE A 3 -24.89 61.80 -19.72
N ASN A 4 -24.37 60.59 -20.00
CA ASN A 4 -24.04 59.94 -21.31
C ASN A 4 -23.08 60.66 -22.30
N ASN A 5 -22.25 60.00 -23.12
CA ASN A 5 -22.18 58.62 -23.63
C ASN A 5 -20.79 58.39 -24.26
N GLY A 6 -20.33 57.14 -24.38
CA GLY A 6 -19.15 56.79 -25.16
C GLY A 6 -18.71 55.31 -25.11
N GLN A 7 -19.47 54.45 -25.80
CA GLN A 7 -19.17 53.07 -26.25
C GLN A 7 -17.76 52.93 -26.89
N ASN A 8 -17.12 51.79 -27.14
CA ASN A 8 -17.27 50.35 -26.91
C ASN A 8 -15.92 49.72 -27.35
N CYS A 9 -15.40 48.71 -26.64
CA CYS A 9 -15.13 47.35 -27.15
C CYS A 9 -14.19 46.53 -26.24
N PRO A 10 -14.37 45.19 -26.18
CA PRO A 10 -14.16 44.40 -24.97
C PRO A 10 -12.96 43.43 -25.04
N SER A 11 -12.40 43.14 -23.87
CA SER A 11 -11.41 42.08 -23.66
C SER A 11 -12.10 40.70 -23.53
N PRO A 12 -11.61 39.64 -24.21
CA PRO A 12 -12.16 38.30 -24.09
C PRO A 12 -11.59 37.53 -22.88
N ASN A 13 -12.45 36.70 -22.28
CA ASN A 13 -12.15 35.56 -21.40
C ASN A 13 -11.96 35.82 -19.89
N LYS A 14 -12.99 36.37 -19.23
CA LYS A 14 -13.43 35.86 -17.92
C LYS A 14 -14.63 34.94 -18.15
N ARG A 15 -14.50 33.64 -17.87
CA ARG A 15 -15.69 32.77 -17.79
C ARG A 15 -16.43 33.08 -16.48
N PRO A 16 -17.71 33.46 -16.51
CA PRO A 16 -18.51 33.65 -15.31
C PRO A 16 -18.80 32.29 -14.65
N ARG A 17 -18.86 32.27 -13.32
CA ARG A 17 -19.28 31.09 -12.54
C ARG A 17 -20.78 30.90 -12.74
N PHE A 18 -21.16 29.89 -13.52
CA PHE A 18 -22.56 29.50 -13.67
C PHE A 18 -22.98 28.67 -12.46
N PHE A 19 -23.83 29.23 -11.60
CA PHE A 19 -24.60 28.44 -10.65
C PHE A 19 -25.88 27.96 -11.36
N ILE A 20 -26.18 26.66 -11.27
CA ILE A 20 -27.38 26.03 -11.85
C ILE A 20 -28.68 26.72 -11.43
N LYS A 21 -28.71 27.34 -10.24
CA LYS A 21 -29.84 28.17 -9.76
C LYS A 21 -30.22 29.33 -10.70
N ASN A 22 -29.29 29.81 -11.54
CA ASN A 22 -29.52 30.95 -12.42
C ASN A 22 -29.95 30.55 -13.84
N LEU A 23 -30.00 29.25 -14.17
CA LEU A 23 -30.35 28.78 -15.51
C LEU A 23 -31.83 28.40 -15.67
N LEU A 24 -32.57 28.25 -14.56
CA LEU A 24 -33.95 27.72 -14.60
C LEU A 24 -34.88 28.41 -13.58
N PRO A 25 -35.23 29.70 -13.77
CA PRO A 25 -36.17 30.39 -12.87
C PRO A 25 -37.58 29.79 -12.89
N HIS A 26 -37.95 29.16 -14.01
CA HIS A 26 -39.29 28.62 -14.24
C HIS A 26 -39.54 27.26 -13.58
N LEU A 27 -38.49 26.54 -13.13
CA LEU A 27 -38.65 25.26 -12.42
C LEU A 27 -38.86 25.42 -10.91
N PHE A 28 -38.70 26.63 -10.36
CA PHE A 28 -38.88 26.90 -8.93
C PHE A 28 -40.09 27.76 -8.59
N ASN A 29 -40.80 28.29 -9.59
CA ASN A 29 -42.02 29.08 -9.41
C ASN A 29 -43.24 28.33 -9.95
N THR A 30 -43.62 27.26 -9.26
CA THR A 30 -45.00 26.74 -9.26
C THR A 30 -45.22 25.99 -7.95
N THR A 31 -45.31 26.73 -6.86
CA THR A 31 -46.13 26.29 -5.73
C THR A 31 -47.59 26.44 -6.13
N GLN A 32 -48.24 25.33 -6.47
CA GLN A 32 -49.67 25.17 -6.21
C GLN A 32 -49.91 23.85 -5.49
N ALA A 33 -50.45 24.03 -4.28
CA ALA A 33 -51.39 23.16 -3.58
C ALA A 33 -51.02 21.68 -3.36
N GLY A 34 -50.53 21.42 -2.14
CA GLY A 34 -51.09 20.37 -1.30
C GLY A 34 -50.51 18.96 -1.40
N VAL A 35 -49.30 18.75 -0.86
CA VAL A 35 -48.95 17.63 0.06
C VAL A 35 -47.79 18.14 0.92
N GLY A 36 -47.84 17.95 2.24
CA GLY A 36 -46.88 18.51 3.20
C GLY A 36 -45.41 18.26 2.84
N ALA A 37 -44.54 19.22 3.17
CA ALA A 37 -43.10 19.09 3.00
C ALA A 37 -42.60 17.81 3.70
N VAL A 38 -42.28 16.79 2.90
CA VAL A 38 -41.83 15.49 3.40
C VAL A 38 -40.47 15.68 4.06
N ASN A 39 -40.39 15.54 5.38
CA ASN A 39 -39.12 15.55 6.09
C ASN A 39 -38.35 14.26 5.73
N LEU A 40 -37.36 14.39 4.84
CA LEU A 40 -36.58 13.28 4.30
C LEU A 40 -35.80 12.51 5.37
N GLN A 41 -35.46 13.16 6.50
CA GLN A 41 -34.74 12.51 7.61
C GLN A 41 -35.54 11.44 8.34
N ASN A 42 -36.86 11.35 8.09
CA ASN A 42 -37.70 10.29 8.63
C ASN A 42 -37.57 8.96 7.85
N TYR A 43 -36.98 8.98 6.65
CA TYR A 43 -36.96 7.83 5.73
C TYR A 43 -35.59 7.20 5.54
N TYR A 44 -34.54 7.81 6.07
CA TYR A 44 -33.23 7.20 6.09
C TYR A 44 -32.42 7.72 7.27
N ARG A 45 -31.54 6.87 7.79
CA ARG A 45 -30.59 7.24 8.84
C ARG A 45 -29.17 7.03 8.35
N LYS A 46 -28.33 8.04 8.60
CA LYS A 46 -26.89 7.94 8.40
C LYS A 46 -26.29 7.09 9.52
N ILE A 47 -25.48 6.09 9.16
CA ILE A 47 -24.80 5.21 10.11
C ILE A 47 -23.39 5.72 10.40
N ASP A 48 -22.60 5.92 9.34
CA ASP A 48 -21.16 6.13 9.46
C ASP A 48 -20.56 6.80 8.21
N TYR A 49 -19.39 7.43 8.40
CA TYR A 49 -18.51 7.85 7.32
C TYR A 49 -17.15 7.19 7.47
N GLU A 50 -16.76 6.40 6.48
CA GLU A 50 -15.43 5.80 6.41
C GLU A 50 -14.61 6.49 5.33
N THR A 51 -13.55 7.17 5.74
CA THR A 51 -12.54 7.70 4.82
C THR A 51 -11.40 6.71 4.71
N SER A 52 -11.13 6.24 3.49
CA SER A 52 -10.07 5.26 3.23
C SER A 52 -9.12 5.73 2.13
N PHE A 53 -7.85 5.38 2.28
CA PHE A 53 -6.82 5.68 1.29
C PHE A 53 -6.35 4.39 0.62
N ASN A 54 -6.44 4.36 -0.71
CA ASN A 54 -5.91 3.24 -1.48
C ASN A 54 -4.49 3.54 -1.97
N GLN A 55 -3.48 2.96 -1.32
CA GLN A 55 -2.06 3.15 -1.66
C GLN A 55 -1.71 2.72 -3.09
N LYS A 56 -2.35 1.68 -3.61
CA LYS A 56 -2.06 1.12 -4.94
C LYS A 56 -2.51 2.05 -6.06
N PHE A 57 -3.67 2.68 -5.88
CA PHE A 57 -4.28 3.53 -6.90
C PHE A 57 -4.11 5.03 -6.63
N LYS A 58 -3.57 5.41 -5.45
CA LYS A 58 -3.39 6.80 -5.00
C LYS A 58 -4.71 7.60 -4.97
N ILE A 59 -5.79 6.94 -4.56
CA ILE A 59 -7.13 7.53 -4.50
C ILE A 59 -7.56 7.65 -3.04
N MET A 60 -8.10 8.81 -2.67
CA MET A 60 -8.85 8.98 -1.43
C MET A 60 -10.34 8.79 -1.71
N GLY A 61 -10.98 7.98 -0.86
CA GLY A 61 -12.42 7.74 -0.94
C GLY A 61 -13.09 7.99 0.40
N THR A 62 -14.18 8.75 0.36
CA THR A 62 -15.13 8.88 1.47
C THR A 62 -16.31 7.99 1.17
N THR A 63 -16.61 7.05 2.07
CA THR A 63 -17.77 6.17 1.97
C THR A 63 -18.81 6.57 2.99
N GLY A 64 -19.96 7.07 2.55
CA GLY A 64 -21.13 7.30 3.40
C GLY A 64 -22.00 6.05 3.47
N LYS A 65 -22.32 5.59 4.67
CA LYS A 65 -23.22 4.45 4.90
C LYS A 65 -24.57 4.95 5.41
N PHE A 66 -25.64 4.63 4.69
CA PHE A 66 -27.00 5.03 4.99
C PHE A 66 -27.91 3.80 5.04
N ILE A 67 -28.83 3.74 6.01
CA ILE A 67 -29.96 2.81 5.99
C ILE A 67 -31.16 3.60 5.52
N ILE A 68 -31.76 3.16 4.41
CA ILE A 68 -33.04 3.65 3.94
C ILE A 68 -34.11 2.77 4.60
N GLU A 69 -35.01 3.39 5.34
CA GLU A 69 -36.12 2.74 6.02
C GLU A 69 -37.26 2.42 5.02
N LYS A 70 -38.30 1.73 5.47
CA LYS A 70 -39.43 1.33 4.60
C LYS A 70 -40.05 2.54 3.89
N LEU A 71 -40.18 2.44 2.57
CA LEU A 71 -40.75 3.50 1.73
C LEU A 71 -42.24 3.26 1.45
N PRO A 72 -43.05 4.31 1.24
CA PRO A 72 -44.47 4.21 0.90
C PRO A 72 -44.70 3.68 -0.52
N GLU A 73 -45.96 3.39 -0.88
CA GLU A 73 -46.34 2.96 -2.23
C GLU A 73 -46.09 4.09 -3.27
N ASN A 74 -45.49 3.75 -4.42
CA ASN A 74 -44.90 4.66 -5.43
C ASN A 74 -43.75 5.57 -4.96
N PRO A 75 -42.63 5.01 -4.47
CA PRO A 75 -41.57 5.80 -3.84
C PRO A 75 -40.48 6.31 -4.80
N GLU A 76 -40.64 6.23 -6.11
CA GLU A 76 -39.52 6.47 -7.05
C GLU A 76 -38.95 7.89 -6.95
N GLU A 77 -39.82 8.90 -6.92
CA GLU A 77 -39.40 10.29 -6.77
C GLU A 77 -38.84 10.58 -5.37
N LEU A 78 -39.38 9.91 -4.35
CA LEU A 78 -38.90 10.02 -2.98
C LEU A 78 -37.51 9.37 -2.82
N LEU A 79 -37.31 8.19 -3.41
CA LEU A 79 -36.04 7.47 -3.43
C LEU A 79 -34.97 8.28 -4.17
N ARG A 80 -35.33 8.90 -5.30
CA ARG A 80 -34.46 9.83 -6.03
C ARG A 80 -33.98 10.96 -5.12
N LYS A 81 -34.91 11.60 -4.38
CA LYS A 81 -34.59 12.67 -3.42
C LYS A 81 -33.70 12.17 -2.28
N ILE A 82 -33.96 10.98 -1.74
CA ILE A 82 -33.16 10.37 -0.67
C ILE A 82 -31.73 10.06 -1.14
N ILE A 83 -31.57 9.46 -2.32
CA ILE A 83 -30.25 9.12 -2.86
C ILE A 83 -29.46 10.39 -3.20
N HIS A 84 -30.13 11.42 -3.74
CA HIS A 84 -29.52 12.73 -3.98
C HIS A 84 -28.97 13.33 -2.68
N ASP A 85 -29.77 13.33 -1.61
CA ASP A 85 -29.36 13.86 -0.30
C ASP A 85 -28.21 13.02 0.31
N CYS A 86 -28.25 11.70 0.20
CA CYS A 86 -27.13 10.83 0.61
C CYS A 86 -25.83 11.13 -0.16
N MET A 87 -25.93 11.42 -1.46
CA MET A 87 -24.79 11.81 -2.29
C MET A 87 -24.24 13.17 -1.87
N ASP A 88 -25.11 14.17 -1.71
CA ASP A 88 -24.74 15.52 -1.28
C ASP A 88 -24.03 15.48 0.07
N GLN A 89 -24.58 14.75 1.05
CA GLN A 89 -23.97 14.62 2.36
C GLN A 89 -22.62 13.90 2.33
N THR A 90 -22.47 12.89 1.46
CA THR A 90 -21.19 12.18 1.29
C THR A 90 -20.16 13.08 0.59
N MET A 91 -20.59 13.88 -0.39
CA MET A 91 -19.73 14.85 -1.07
C MET A 91 -19.33 15.99 -0.13
N GLU A 92 -20.25 16.48 0.70
CA GLU A 92 -19.96 17.51 1.70
C GLU A 92 -19.02 16.98 2.78
N ALA A 93 -19.20 15.73 3.24
CA ALA A 93 -18.26 15.06 4.13
C ALA A 93 -16.88 14.91 3.47
N SER A 94 -16.83 14.52 2.19
CA SER A 94 -15.58 14.47 1.41
C SER A 94 -14.89 15.83 1.36
N ARG A 95 -15.63 16.92 1.09
CA ARG A 95 -15.11 18.30 1.07
C ARG A 95 -14.64 18.77 2.45
N LYS A 96 -15.34 18.41 3.53
CA LYS A 96 -14.91 18.66 4.93
C LYS A 96 -13.57 18.00 5.25
N HIS A 97 -13.26 16.89 4.58
CA HIS A 97 -11.96 16.23 4.64
C HIS A 97 -10.95 16.70 3.56
N PHE A 98 -11.21 17.84 2.91
CA PHE A 98 -10.37 18.44 1.86
C PHE A 98 -10.17 17.56 0.62
N ILE A 99 -11.12 16.65 0.34
CA ILE A 99 -11.15 15.83 -0.87
C ILE A 99 -12.22 16.41 -1.79
N GLU A 100 -11.82 16.90 -2.96
CA GLU A 100 -12.76 17.31 -4.01
C GLU A 100 -13.21 16.06 -4.79
N PRO A 101 -14.48 15.62 -4.63
CA PRO A 101 -14.95 14.41 -5.29
C PRO A 101 -15.14 14.66 -6.78
N ASP A 102 -14.42 13.93 -7.63
CA ASP A 102 -14.57 13.94 -9.09
C ASP A 102 -15.31 12.71 -9.62
N ARG A 103 -15.49 11.69 -8.75
CA ARG A 103 -16.14 10.43 -9.09
C ARG A 103 -17.03 9.91 -7.98
N LEU A 104 -18.10 9.21 -8.36
CA LEU A 104 -19.05 8.57 -7.46
C LEU A 104 -19.35 7.12 -7.88
N GLY A 105 -19.51 6.26 -6.89
CA GLY A 105 -20.06 4.91 -7.02
C GLY A 105 -21.02 4.62 -5.86
N ALA A 106 -21.75 3.52 -5.96
CA ALA A 106 -22.68 3.13 -4.91
C ALA A 106 -22.75 1.61 -4.75
N ILE A 107 -22.99 1.15 -3.53
CA ILE A 107 -23.24 -0.26 -3.23
C ILE A 107 -24.57 -0.33 -2.49
N ILE A 108 -25.47 -1.19 -2.96
CA ILE A 108 -26.79 -1.39 -2.36
C ILE A 108 -26.84 -2.81 -1.79
N SER A 109 -27.13 -2.92 -0.50
CA SER A 109 -27.15 -4.17 0.25
C SER A 109 -28.52 -4.35 0.93
N SER A 110 -29.10 -5.54 0.83
CA SER A 110 -30.36 -5.89 1.49
C SER A 110 -30.35 -7.38 1.86
N GLN A 111 -31.10 -7.76 2.89
CA GLN A 111 -31.28 -9.18 3.26
C GLN A 111 -32.02 -9.99 2.18
N LEU A 112 -32.75 -9.30 1.28
CA LEU A 112 -33.44 -9.91 0.16
C LEU A 112 -32.53 -10.17 -1.06
N LEU A 113 -31.30 -9.65 -1.03
CA LEU A 113 -30.31 -9.80 -2.10
C LEU A 113 -29.29 -10.88 -1.74
N ASP A 114 -29.09 -11.83 -2.65
CA ASP A 114 -28.06 -12.88 -2.48
C ASP A 114 -26.63 -12.30 -2.60
N ASN A 115 -26.48 -11.17 -3.32
CA ASN A 115 -25.23 -10.44 -3.48
C ASN A 115 -25.49 -8.93 -3.50
N ASP A 116 -24.53 -8.14 -3.02
CA ASP A 116 -24.56 -6.68 -3.07
C ASP A 116 -24.64 -6.17 -4.53
N ILE A 117 -25.49 -5.17 -4.77
CA ILE A 117 -25.57 -4.51 -6.08
C ILE A 117 -24.45 -3.47 -6.15
N TRP A 118 -23.49 -3.72 -7.01
CA TRP A 118 -22.38 -2.81 -7.27
C TRP A 118 -22.69 -1.87 -8.43
N ILE A 119 -22.71 -0.57 -8.13
CA ILE A 119 -22.77 0.50 -9.12
C ILE A 119 -21.34 1.02 -9.29
N PRO A 120 -20.76 0.89 -10.50
CA PRO A 120 -19.36 1.20 -10.74
C PRO A 120 -19.08 2.68 -10.52
N ILE A 121 -17.88 2.97 -10.05
CA ILE A 121 -17.36 4.32 -9.89
C ILE A 121 -17.25 5.02 -11.26
N ARG A 122 -17.90 6.17 -11.41
CA ARG A 122 -17.92 6.98 -12.64
C ARG A 122 -17.67 8.45 -12.33
N LYS A 123 -17.37 9.25 -13.36
CA LYS A 123 -17.31 10.72 -13.23
C LYS A 123 -18.69 11.25 -12.82
N ILE A 124 -18.69 12.31 -12.02
CA ILE A 124 -19.93 12.97 -11.61
C ILE A 124 -20.45 13.77 -12.81
N GLU A 125 -21.54 13.29 -13.40
CA GLU A 125 -22.27 13.88 -14.52
C GLU A 125 -23.74 14.09 -14.13
N ASN A 126 -24.50 14.89 -14.89
CA ASN A 126 -25.87 15.27 -14.54
C ASN A 126 -26.84 14.08 -14.43
N ASP A 127 -26.51 12.94 -15.06
CA ASP A 127 -27.30 11.70 -15.12
C ASP A 127 -26.85 10.63 -14.11
N THR A 128 -25.91 10.96 -13.20
CA THR A 128 -25.33 9.98 -12.25
C THR A 128 -26.41 9.32 -11.39
N ILE A 129 -27.43 10.10 -10.98
CA ILE A 129 -28.54 9.64 -10.14
C ILE A 129 -29.47 8.73 -10.94
N ASP A 130 -29.80 9.09 -12.17
CA ASP A 130 -30.62 8.27 -13.07
C ASP A 130 -29.96 6.92 -13.33
N ASN A 131 -28.64 6.90 -13.53
CA ASN A 131 -27.88 5.66 -13.70
C ASN A 131 -27.93 4.75 -12.45
N ILE A 132 -27.87 5.33 -11.25
CA ILE A 132 -27.99 4.60 -9.99
C ILE A 132 -29.41 4.01 -9.84
N LEU A 133 -30.43 4.82 -10.11
CA LEU A 133 -31.84 4.43 -10.01
C LEU A 133 -32.23 3.37 -11.04
N ASN A 134 -31.82 3.53 -12.30
CA ASN A 134 -32.08 2.56 -13.37
C ASN A 134 -31.49 1.19 -13.02
N ARG A 135 -30.27 1.14 -12.47
CA ARG A 135 -29.65 -0.13 -12.02
C ARG A 135 -30.37 -0.73 -10.82
N PHE A 136 -30.85 0.10 -9.89
CA PHE A 136 -31.67 -0.37 -8.77
C PHE A 136 -33.01 -0.95 -9.24
N GLN A 137 -33.70 -0.28 -10.16
CA GLN A 137 -34.98 -0.73 -10.72
C GLN A 137 -34.85 -2.05 -11.48
N LEU A 138 -33.83 -2.19 -12.33
CA LEU A 138 -33.56 -3.43 -13.06
C LEU A 138 -33.39 -4.64 -12.12
N VAL A 139 -32.72 -4.43 -10.98
CA VAL A 139 -32.53 -5.52 -10.00
C VAL A 139 -33.80 -5.78 -9.19
N SER A 140 -34.53 -4.72 -8.80
CA SER A 140 -35.82 -4.85 -8.11
C SER A 140 -36.85 -5.63 -8.94
N GLN A 141 -36.93 -5.37 -10.25
CA GLN A 141 -37.83 -6.06 -11.18
C GLN A 141 -37.43 -7.53 -11.41
N SER A 142 -36.14 -7.87 -11.31
CA SER A 142 -35.67 -9.26 -11.51
C SER A 142 -35.93 -10.20 -10.32
N LYS A 143 -36.29 -9.66 -9.15
CA LYS A 143 -36.38 -10.39 -7.87
C LYS A 143 -37.81 -10.44 -7.28
N ILE A 144 -38.83 -10.19 -8.11
CA ILE A 144 -40.25 -10.08 -7.69
C ILE A 144 -40.72 -11.26 -6.82
N GLU A 145 -40.17 -12.46 -7.00
CA GLU A 145 -40.51 -13.66 -6.22
C GLU A 145 -40.12 -13.61 -4.72
N LYS A 146 -39.12 -12.80 -4.32
CA LYS A 146 -38.65 -12.68 -2.91
C LYS A 146 -39.25 -11.47 -2.17
N GLY A 147 -40.13 -10.69 -2.81
CA GLY A 147 -40.73 -9.47 -2.26
C GLY A 147 -40.06 -8.18 -2.75
N SER A 148 -40.72 -7.04 -2.54
CA SER A 148 -40.23 -5.72 -2.99
C SER A 148 -39.13 -5.17 -2.09
N LEU A 149 -37.98 -4.81 -2.68
CA LEU A 149 -36.86 -4.16 -1.98
C LEU A 149 -37.25 -2.84 -1.31
N LEU A 150 -38.31 -2.18 -1.79
CA LEU A 150 -38.81 -0.92 -1.26
C LEU A 150 -39.67 -1.09 0.01
N GLY A 151 -40.15 -2.32 0.26
CA GLY A 151 -41.02 -2.66 1.40
C GLY A 151 -40.27 -3.02 2.69
N GLN A 152 -38.93 -3.09 2.65
CA GLN A 152 -38.08 -3.38 3.80
C GLN A 152 -36.86 -2.44 3.84
N PRO A 153 -36.26 -2.22 5.02
CA PRO A 153 -35.04 -1.41 5.11
C PRO A 153 -33.87 -2.01 4.33
N PHE A 154 -33.10 -1.16 3.64
CA PHE A 154 -31.91 -1.57 2.92
C PHE A 154 -30.78 -0.55 3.09
N THR A 155 -29.54 -1.00 2.90
CA THR A 155 -28.35 -0.17 3.08
C THR A 155 -27.86 0.35 1.75
N VAL A 156 -27.56 1.65 1.69
CA VAL A 156 -26.87 2.29 0.57
C VAL A 156 -25.53 2.82 1.06
N LYS A 157 -24.45 2.39 0.41
CA LYS A 157 -23.10 2.92 0.62
C LYS A 157 -22.73 3.78 -0.58
N ILE A 158 -22.58 5.09 -0.39
CA ILE A 158 -22.13 6.00 -1.44
C ILE A 158 -20.61 6.17 -1.31
N GLN A 159 -19.89 5.97 -2.40
CA GLN A 159 -18.44 6.12 -2.46
C GLN A 159 -18.08 7.35 -3.29
N ALA A 160 -17.64 8.42 -2.63
CA ALA A 160 -17.12 9.61 -3.27
C ALA A 160 -15.59 9.53 -3.34
N LEU A 161 -15.03 9.68 -4.53
CA LEU A 161 -13.59 9.58 -4.77
C LEU A 161 -13.06 10.89 -5.35
N GLY A 162 -11.92 11.33 -4.83
CA GLY A 162 -11.14 12.43 -5.38
C GLY A 162 -9.81 11.92 -5.91
N ILE A 163 -9.60 11.99 -7.22
CA ILE A 163 -8.32 11.65 -7.87
C ILE A 163 -7.29 12.77 -7.72
N SER A 164 -7.75 14.01 -7.51
CA SER A 164 -6.90 15.22 -7.50
C SER A 164 -6.41 15.66 -6.11
N SER A 165 -6.82 14.98 -5.03
CA SER A 165 -6.56 15.44 -3.66
C SER A 165 -5.66 14.45 -2.91
N LEU A 166 -4.34 14.64 -2.97
CA LEU A 166 -3.45 14.05 -1.98
C LEU A 166 -3.86 14.59 -0.58
N PRO A 167 -4.01 13.74 0.46
CA PRO A 167 -4.32 14.23 1.80
C PRO A 167 -3.22 15.19 2.27
N LYS A 168 -3.59 16.29 2.95
CA LYS A 168 -2.65 17.20 3.63
C LYS A 168 -1.66 16.49 4.58
N ASN A 169 -1.96 15.26 5.00
CA ASN A 169 -1.09 14.42 5.84
C ASN A 169 0.00 13.64 5.05
N GLN A 170 0.05 13.76 3.72
CA GLN A 170 1.16 13.28 2.88
C GLN A 170 1.70 14.37 1.93
N SER A 171 1.27 15.62 2.12
CA SER A 171 1.83 16.73 1.36
C SER A 171 3.25 17.00 1.86
N ILE A 172 4.23 16.94 0.95
CA ILE A 172 5.62 17.27 1.30
C ILE A 172 5.78 18.75 0.99
N ARG A 173 5.23 19.59 1.87
CA ARG A 173 5.16 21.04 1.65
C ARG A 173 6.25 21.79 2.39
N GLY A 174 6.74 22.83 1.75
CA GLY A 174 7.74 23.73 2.29
C GLY A 174 7.18 25.12 2.52
N ARG A 175 7.57 25.76 3.64
CA ARG A 175 7.40 27.18 3.93
C ARG A 175 8.67 27.75 4.58
N ALA A 176 8.65 29.06 4.87
CA ALA A 176 9.73 29.73 5.60
C ALA A 176 10.02 29.04 6.96
N PRO A 177 11.28 29.03 7.44
CA PRO A 177 11.65 28.38 8.70
C PRO A 177 10.81 28.90 9.87
N GLN A 178 10.27 28.01 10.70
CA GLN A 178 9.66 28.38 11.99
C GLN A 178 10.65 28.12 13.11
N GLU A 179 10.84 29.10 14.00
CA GLU A 179 11.66 28.94 15.19
C GLU A 179 11.09 27.85 16.12
N ASN A 180 12.01 27.07 16.69
CA ASN A 180 11.83 26.08 17.74
C ASN A 180 11.10 24.78 17.41
N SER A 181 11.91 23.74 17.22
CA SER A 181 11.78 22.52 18.01
C SER A 181 13.14 21.82 18.07
N ALA A 182 13.75 21.83 19.26
CA ALA A 182 14.88 20.97 19.56
C ALA A 182 14.42 19.52 19.41
N ILE A 183 14.93 18.81 18.40
CA ILE A 183 14.63 17.39 18.19
C ILE A 183 15.93 16.68 17.85
N ILE A 184 16.29 15.72 18.70
CA ILE A 184 17.35 14.75 18.50
C ILE A 184 17.03 13.96 17.23
N THR A 185 17.60 14.36 16.10
CA THR A 185 17.61 13.53 14.91
C THR A 185 18.91 12.72 14.90
N HIS A 186 18.84 11.41 14.62
CA HIS A 186 20.02 10.58 14.31
C HIS A 186 20.73 10.99 13.00
N ILE A 187 20.41 12.17 12.47
CA ILE A 187 20.88 12.73 11.22
C ILE A 187 21.96 13.77 11.51
N ASN A 188 23.10 13.63 10.82
CA ASN A 188 24.17 14.61 10.89
C ASN A 188 23.82 15.86 10.05
N ILE A 189 23.41 16.93 10.74
CA ILE A 189 23.00 18.21 10.14
C ILE A 189 24.13 18.94 9.39
N ASP A 190 25.40 18.66 9.68
CA ASP A 190 26.55 19.25 8.96
C ASP A 190 26.68 18.74 7.52
N ARG A 191 25.91 17.70 7.18
CA ARG A 191 25.81 17.15 5.82
C ARG A 191 24.73 17.83 4.99
N LEU A 192 23.98 18.76 5.57
CA LEU A 192 22.97 19.54 4.86
C LEU A 192 23.58 20.81 4.22
N ILE A 193 22.95 21.25 3.14
CA ILE A 193 23.01 22.61 2.62
C ILE A 193 21.83 23.32 3.27
N LYS A 194 22.09 24.00 4.39
CA LYS A 194 21.05 24.70 5.12
C LYS A 194 20.44 25.80 4.26
N ILE A 195 19.13 25.79 4.10
CA ILE A 195 18.40 26.82 3.38
C ILE A 195 17.87 27.83 4.39
N SER A 196 18.20 29.09 4.17
CA SER A 196 17.65 30.22 4.91
C SER A 196 17.05 31.15 3.89
N ASN A 197 15.71 31.17 3.79
CA ASN A 197 15.00 32.00 2.84
C ASN A 197 13.84 32.71 3.55
N PRO A 198 13.59 34.00 3.26
CA PRO A 198 12.56 34.79 3.94
C PRO A 198 11.14 34.50 3.42
N ASN A 199 10.99 33.72 2.35
CA ASN A 199 9.74 33.47 1.63
C ASN A 199 9.32 31.99 1.70
N ASN A 200 8.21 31.63 1.06
CA ASN A 200 7.69 30.25 1.06
C ASN A 200 8.32 29.34 -0.01
N LEU A 201 9.46 29.75 -0.59
CA LEU A 201 10.06 29.07 -1.75
C LEU A 201 11.17 28.06 -1.37
N CYS A 202 11.24 27.61 -0.12
CA CYS A 202 12.35 26.78 0.38
C CYS A 202 12.58 25.50 -0.45
N LEU A 203 11.51 24.92 -1.03
CA LEU A 203 11.62 23.82 -1.99
C LEU A 203 12.53 24.17 -3.18
N PHE A 204 12.31 25.32 -3.80
CA PHE A 204 13.05 25.76 -4.98
C PHE A 204 14.47 26.21 -4.65
N TYR A 205 14.67 26.85 -3.50
CA TYR A 205 16.02 27.12 -2.99
C TYR A 205 16.79 25.81 -2.77
N ALA A 206 16.20 24.84 -2.08
CA ALA A 206 16.82 23.54 -1.85
C ALA A 206 17.14 22.83 -3.16
N LEU A 207 16.24 22.86 -4.13
CA LEU A 207 16.43 22.28 -5.46
C LEU A 207 17.58 22.96 -6.22
N GLU A 208 17.53 24.28 -6.41
CA GLU A 208 18.46 25.02 -7.27
C GLU A 208 19.87 25.08 -6.69
N ILE A 209 19.99 25.33 -5.38
CA ILE A 209 21.28 25.39 -4.70
C ILE A 209 21.95 24.01 -4.69
N THR A 210 21.17 22.94 -4.44
CA THR A 210 21.68 21.57 -4.49
C THR A 210 22.07 21.17 -5.91
N ARG A 211 21.32 21.61 -6.93
CA ARG A 211 21.69 21.41 -8.34
C ARG A 211 23.03 22.06 -8.66
N LYS A 212 23.22 23.33 -8.32
CA LYS A 212 24.51 24.03 -8.54
C LYS A 212 25.67 23.35 -7.83
N TYR A 213 25.43 22.80 -6.63
CA TYR A 213 26.43 22.02 -5.90
C TYR A 213 26.86 20.76 -6.65
N PHE A 214 25.92 19.91 -7.07
CA PHE A 214 26.25 18.63 -7.72
C PHE A 214 26.67 18.77 -9.18
N ALA A 215 26.11 19.73 -9.91
CA ALA A 215 26.52 20.05 -11.28
C ALA A 215 27.87 20.79 -11.34
N LYS A 216 28.42 21.19 -10.18
CA LYS A 216 29.68 21.96 -10.06
C LYS A 216 29.68 23.25 -10.89
N GLU A 217 28.51 23.88 -11.04
CA GLU A 217 28.33 25.07 -11.90
C GLU A 217 29.20 26.25 -11.46
N LEU A 218 29.47 26.35 -10.15
CA LEU A 218 30.30 27.41 -9.57
C LEU A 218 31.80 27.06 -9.51
N GLY A 219 32.19 25.89 -10.03
CA GLY A 219 33.58 25.42 -10.05
C GLY A 219 34.14 25.10 -8.66
N ALA A 220 35.06 25.94 -8.17
CA ALA A 220 35.77 25.70 -6.92
C ALA A 220 34.85 25.77 -5.68
N LYS A 221 35.18 25.01 -4.63
CA LYS A 221 34.34 24.93 -3.41
C LYS A 221 34.11 26.28 -2.72
N TRP A 222 35.11 27.17 -2.75
CA TRP A 222 35.01 28.49 -2.11
C TRP A 222 33.98 29.40 -2.80
N ASN A 223 33.79 29.27 -4.13
CA ASN A 223 32.76 29.99 -4.86
C ASN A 223 31.36 29.58 -4.39
N PHE A 224 31.16 28.28 -4.16
CA PHE A 224 29.90 27.78 -3.62
C PHE A 224 29.65 28.31 -2.19
N SER A 225 30.68 28.35 -1.34
CA SER A 225 30.58 28.96 -0.02
C SER A 225 30.25 30.46 -0.07
N ARG A 226 30.79 31.20 -1.04
CA ARG A 226 30.45 32.62 -1.27
C ARG A 226 29.02 32.79 -1.76
N TYR A 227 28.57 31.91 -2.66
CA TYR A 227 27.21 31.89 -3.16
C TYR A 227 26.18 31.62 -2.04
N LEU A 228 26.46 30.67 -1.14
CA LEU A 228 25.61 30.40 0.03
C LEU A 228 25.45 31.57 1.01
N LYS A 229 26.34 32.57 0.95
CA LYS A 229 26.24 33.80 1.75
C LYS A 229 25.58 34.97 1.01
N ASN A 230 25.23 34.79 -0.26
CA ASN A 230 24.67 35.82 -1.11
C ASN A 230 23.20 35.52 -1.39
N ASP A 231 22.33 35.98 -0.50
CA ASP A 231 20.90 35.70 -0.55
C ASP A 231 20.24 36.33 -1.78
N ASN A 232 20.70 37.51 -2.22
CA ASN A 232 20.21 38.18 -3.43
C ASN A 232 20.44 37.32 -4.67
N ARG A 233 21.65 36.78 -4.84
CA ARG A 233 21.97 35.92 -5.97
C ARG A 233 21.20 34.61 -5.94
N GLN A 234 21.03 34.01 -4.76
CA GLN A 234 20.20 32.81 -4.60
C GLN A 234 18.74 33.09 -4.97
N MET A 235 18.23 34.25 -4.57
CA MET A 235 16.88 34.70 -4.88
C MET A 235 16.69 34.91 -6.38
N GLU A 236 17.60 35.63 -7.05
CA GLU A 236 17.59 35.81 -8.51
C GLU A 236 17.56 34.46 -9.24
N ASP A 237 18.47 33.54 -8.91
CA ASP A 237 18.54 32.20 -9.51
C ASP A 237 17.22 31.42 -9.34
N VAL A 238 16.57 31.52 -8.17
CA VAL A 238 15.28 30.87 -7.90
C VAL A 238 14.13 31.51 -8.67
N PHE A 239 14.06 32.85 -8.74
CA PHE A 239 13.03 33.53 -9.51
C PHE A 239 13.16 33.25 -11.01
N ASP A 240 14.40 33.21 -11.52
CA ASP A 240 14.67 32.82 -12.90
C ASP A 240 14.22 31.38 -13.18
N LEU A 241 14.45 30.45 -12.24
CA LEU A 241 13.92 29.09 -12.33
C LEU A 241 12.39 29.08 -12.40
N LEU A 242 11.71 29.77 -11.48
CA LEU A 242 10.24 29.80 -11.41
C LEU A 242 9.64 30.41 -12.68
N LYS A 243 10.18 31.52 -13.14
CA LYS A 243 9.78 32.19 -14.38
C LYS A 243 9.97 31.28 -15.59
N SER A 244 11.14 30.65 -15.70
CA SER A 244 11.46 29.76 -16.83
C SER A 244 10.61 28.49 -16.85
N ALA A 245 10.31 27.93 -15.68
CA ALA A 245 9.48 26.73 -15.52
C ALA A 245 7.96 27.04 -15.48
N LYS A 246 7.56 28.32 -15.60
CA LYS A 246 6.16 28.79 -15.52
C LYS A 246 5.46 28.39 -14.23
N ILE A 247 6.18 28.45 -13.11
CA ILE A 247 5.67 28.13 -11.78
C ILE A 247 5.23 29.43 -11.08
N PRO A 248 4.00 29.51 -10.54
CA PRO A 248 3.56 30.66 -9.75
C PRO A 248 4.43 30.81 -8.50
N HIS A 249 4.77 32.04 -8.10
CA HIS A 249 5.68 32.34 -6.97
C HIS A 249 4.97 32.99 -5.78
N ASP A 250 3.65 33.13 -5.85
CA ASP A 250 2.76 33.78 -4.89
C ASP A 250 1.94 32.79 -4.03
N LEU A 251 2.20 31.50 -4.15
CA LEU A 251 1.49 30.48 -3.38
C LEU A 251 2.00 30.42 -1.93
N PRO A 252 1.12 30.11 -0.97
CA PRO A 252 1.50 30.02 0.43
C PRO A 252 2.46 28.85 0.71
N GLU A 253 2.38 27.77 -0.07
CA GLU A 253 3.16 26.55 0.11
C GLU A 253 3.32 25.82 -1.24
N TYR A 254 4.41 25.05 -1.37
CA TYR A 254 4.70 24.27 -2.56
C TYR A 254 4.90 22.80 -2.21
N ASP A 255 4.15 21.92 -2.87
CA ASP A 255 4.24 20.46 -2.69
C ASP A 255 5.32 19.85 -3.59
N ALA A 256 6.26 19.11 -3.00
CA ALA A 256 7.30 18.44 -3.78
C ALA A 256 6.73 17.43 -4.79
N VAL A 257 5.59 16.78 -4.51
CA VAL A 257 4.98 15.82 -5.44
C VAL A 257 4.47 16.51 -6.71
N GLU A 258 4.05 17.77 -6.60
CA GLU A 258 3.53 18.57 -7.71
C GLU A 258 4.66 19.29 -8.47
N TYR A 259 5.56 19.97 -7.75
CA TYR A 259 6.51 20.90 -8.38
C TYR A 259 7.87 20.30 -8.71
N VAL A 260 8.32 19.24 -8.03
CA VAL A 260 9.58 18.57 -8.40
C VAL A 260 9.52 18.01 -9.83
N PRO A 261 8.43 17.34 -10.28
CA PRO A 261 8.32 16.92 -11.67
C PRO A 261 8.54 18.03 -12.68
N VAL A 262 7.85 19.17 -12.48
CA VAL A 262 7.94 20.35 -13.35
C VAL A 262 9.39 20.85 -13.45
N VAL A 263 10.06 20.99 -12.31
CA VAL A 263 11.45 21.47 -12.25
C VAL A 263 12.43 20.47 -12.88
N VAL A 264 12.29 19.18 -12.58
CA VAL A 264 13.20 18.14 -13.09
C VAL A 264 13.07 17.98 -14.60
N ASP A 265 11.86 18.01 -15.14
CA ASP A 265 11.63 17.91 -16.58
C ASP A 265 12.15 19.17 -17.30
N PHE A 266 11.93 20.36 -16.72
CA PHE A 266 12.54 21.59 -17.19
C PHE A 266 14.07 21.50 -17.26
N TRP A 267 14.73 21.05 -16.19
CA TRP A 267 16.20 20.90 -16.18
C TRP A 267 16.69 19.86 -17.19
N ASN A 268 16.05 18.69 -17.26
CA ASN A 268 16.45 17.65 -18.20
C ASN A 268 16.28 18.10 -19.66
N ASN A 269 15.33 18.99 -19.95
CA ASN A 269 15.18 19.62 -21.26
C ASN A 269 16.24 20.72 -21.48
N LYS A 270 16.43 21.62 -20.50
CA LYS A 270 17.39 22.74 -20.58
C LYS A 270 18.83 22.26 -20.75
N TYR A 271 19.22 21.17 -20.11
CA TYR A 271 20.58 20.63 -20.10
C TYR A 271 20.76 19.36 -20.93
N LYS A 272 19.84 19.12 -21.88
CA LYS A 272 19.85 17.92 -22.73
C LYS A 272 21.18 17.73 -23.46
N ASP A 273 21.76 18.82 -23.97
CA ASP A 273 22.99 18.79 -24.79
C ASP A 273 24.27 18.77 -23.96
N THR A 274 24.20 19.09 -22.66
CA THR A 274 25.37 19.01 -21.76
C THR A 274 25.58 17.59 -21.21
N GLY A 275 24.65 16.67 -21.49
CA GLY A 275 24.67 15.30 -20.97
C GLY A 275 24.24 15.17 -19.51
N TYR A 276 23.75 16.24 -18.87
CA TYR A 276 23.22 16.15 -17.51
C TYR A 276 21.83 15.51 -17.52
N LYS A 277 21.63 14.57 -16.60
CA LYS A 277 20.39 13.85 -16.37
C LYS A 277 20.10 13.88 -14.88
N PHE A 278 19.16 14.73 -14.51
CA PHE A 278 18.78 15.00 -13.13
C PHE A 278 17.71 14.02 -12.65
N LYS A 279 17.86 13.58 -11.41
CA LYS A 279 16.82 12.86 -10.66
C LYS A 279 16.79 13.39 -9.24
N VAL A 280 15.61 13.77 -8.77
CA VAL A 280 15.42 14.29 -7.41
C VAL A 280 15.03 13.16 -6.46
N PHE A 281 15.60 13.19 -5.26
CA PHE A 281 15.34 12.31 -4.14
C PHE A 281 15.04 13.16 -2.90
N VAL A 282 13.83 13.03 -2.37
CA VAL A 282 13.38 13.73 -1.17
C VAL A 282 13.46 12.76 0.00
N PHE A 283 14.21 13.12 1.04
CA PHE A 283 14.37 12.34 2.26
C PHE A 283 13.60 12.97 3.42
N GLY A 284 12.98 12.14 4.25
CA GLY A 284 12.36 12.57 5.51
C GLY A 284 13.24 12.29 6.72
N SER A 285 12.79 12.69 7.90
CA SER A 285 13.52 12.56 9.17
C SER A 285 13.64 11.13 9.72
N VAL A 286 12.73 10.23 9.33
CA VAL A 286 12.60 8.88 9.91
C VAL A 286 13.17 7.78 8.99
N ASN A 287 13.18 8.01 7.68
CA ASN A 287 13.43 6.95 6.69
C ASN A 287 14.82 7.04 6.05
N GLU A 288 15.50 5.90 5.93
CA GLU A 288 16.75 5.80 5.17
C GLU A 288 16.54 5.81 3.64
N LYS A 289 15.30 5.59 3.22
CA LYS A 289 14.86 5.65 1.83
C LYS A 289 14.21 6.99 1.53
N PRO A 290 14.32 7.47 0.28
CA PRO A 290 13.59 8.66 -0.14
C PRO A 290 12.08 8.44 0.05
N ILE A 291 11.40 9.44 0.63
CA ILE A 291 9.94 9.48 0.74
C ILE A 291 9.28 9.84 -0.59
N PHE A 292 10.02 10.53 -1.47
CA PHE A 292 9.59 10.84 -2.83
C PHE A 292 10.79 10.90 -3.77
N LYS A 293 10.61 10.53 -5.04
CA LYS A 293 11.63 10.60 -6.08
C LYS A 293 11.00 10.81 -7.45
N TYR A 294 11.67 11.58 -8.31
CA TYR A 294 11.22 11.82 -9.66
C TYR A 294 12.39 12.02 -10.62
N GLY A 295 12.29 11.46 -11.83
CA GLY A 295 13.29 11.51 -12.89
C GLY A 295 13.68 10.12 -13.43
N ASN A 296 14.31 10.11 -14.60
CA ASN A 296 14.71 8.89 -15.32
C ASN A 296 15.70 8.04 -14.51
N ASP A 297 15.60 6.71 -14.60
CA ASP A 297 16.54 5.79 -13.92
C ASP A 297 17.98 5.86 -14.46
N ASN A 298 18.18 6.35 -15.69
CA ASN A 298 19.49 6.59 -16.29
C ASN A 298 20.08 7.98 -15.95
N PHE A 299 19.88 8.45 -14.72
CA PHE A 299 20.38 9.74 -14.25
C PHE A 299 21.88 9.67 -13.92
N ASN A 300 22.58 10.80 -14.05
CA ASN A 300 23.96 10.96 -13.58
C ASN A 300 24.08 11.96 -12.42
N ILE A 301 23.16 12.92 -12.30
CA ILE A 301 23.14 13.93 -11.23
C ILE A 301 21.97 13.67 -10.25
N PRO A 302 22.21 13.01 -9.10
CA PRO A 302 21.21 12.88 -8.04
C PRO A 302 21.10 14.18 -7.24
N ILE A 303 19.93 14.82 -7.28
CA ILE A 303 19.60 15.97 -6.44
C ILE A 303 18.90 15.47 -5.18
N SER A 304 19.55 15.59 -4.03
CA SER A 304 19.02 15.08 -2.77
C SER A 304 18.63 16.23 -1.87
N ILE A 305 17.35 16.29 -1.49
CA ILE A 305 16.82 17.30 -0.57
C ILE A 305 16.21 16.62 0.66
N TYR A 306 16.22 17.32 1.78
CA TYR A 306 15.74 16.85 3.07
C TYR A 306 14.52 17.65 3.49
N HIS A 307 13.44 16.97 3.87
CA HIS A 307 12.20 17.57 4.34
C HIS A 307 12.01 17.29 5.83
N LYS A 308 11.83 18.36 6.61
CA LYS A 308 11.50 18.29 8.04
C LYS A 308 10.75 19.56 8.44
N ASN A 309 9.71 19.41 9.28
CA ASN A 309 8.95 20.53 9.86
C ASN A 309 8.48 21.55 8.81
N ASN A 310 7.97 21.06 7.67
CA ASN A 310 7.55 21.88 6.54
C ASN A 310 8.66 22.80 5.99
N HIS A 311 9.92 22.38 6.03
CA HIS A 311 11.05 23.07 5.44
C HIS A 311 11.92 22.11 4.62
N PHE A 312 12.57 22.64 3.58
CA PHE A 312 13.47 21.89 2.72
C PHE A 312 14.91 22.38 2.81
N ASP A 313 15.81 21.45 3.11
CA ASP A 313 17.26 21.65 3.01
C ASP A 313 17.84 20.87 1.84
N GLY A 314 18.98 21.30 1.32
CA GLY A 314 19.77 20.47 0.41
C GLY A 314 20.56 19.40 1.18
N ILE A 315 20.94 18.30 0.54
CA ILE A 315 21.81 17.27 1.12
C ILE A 315 23.11 17.20 0.33
N ARG A 316 24.24 17.55 0.97
CA ARG A 316 25.58 17.44 0.35
C ARG A 316 26.02 15.98 0.21
N PHE A 317 25.73 15.17 1.22
CA PHE A 317 26.20 13.79 1.29
C PHE A 317 25.22 12.87 2.04
N VAL A 318 24.33 12.23 1.28
CA VAL A 318 23.26 11.34 1.81
C VAL A 318 23.81 10.23 2.70
N GLY A 319 24.93 9.60 2.31
CA GLY A 319 25.54 8.54 3.12
C GLY A 319 25.93 9.04 4.51
N GLY A 320 26.57 10.21 4.58
CA GLY A 320 27.00 10.84 5.82
C GLY A 320 25.85 11.32 6.71
N MET A 321 24.68 11.57 6.11
CA MET A 321 23.46 11.92 6.83
C MET A 321 23.08 10.81 7.82
N PHE A 322 23.29 9.54 7.46
CA PHE A 322 23.00 8.35 8.27
C PHE A 322 24.21 7.76 9.00
N GLY A 323 25.33 8.51 9.07
CA GLY A 323 26.54 8.13 9.79
C GLY A 323 27.85 8.44 9.06
N LEU A 324 28.88 8.87 9.79
CA LEU A 324 30.13 9.46 9.25
C LEU A 324 30.87 8.66 8.17
N LYS A 325 30.78 7.32 8.18
CA LYS A 325 31.49 6.43 7.23
C LYS A 325 30.56 5.74 6.23
N HIS A 326 29.27 6.11 6.19
CA HIS A 326 28.32 5.52 5.27
C HIS A 326 28.35 6.24 3.92
N LYS A 327 28.19 5.46 2.85
CA LYS A 327 27.90 5.87 1.49
C LYS A 327 26.47 5.47 1.15
N TYR A 328 25.89 6.08 0.13
CA TYR A 328 24.53 5.79 -0.32
C TYR A 328 24.52 5.36 -1.78
N CYS A 329 23.78 4.29 -2.09
CA CYS A 329 23.52 3.88 -3.46
C CYS A 329 22.10 4.30 -3.85
N PHE A 330 21.97 5.24 -4.77
CA PHE A 330 20.66 5.74 -5.23
C PHE A 330 19.86 4.71 -6.05
N THR A 331 20.54 3.76 -6.69
CA THR A 331 19.87 2.70 -7.49
C THR A 331 19.30 1.59 -6.61
N CYS A 332 20.01 1.24 -5.52
CA CYS A 332 19.53 0.23 -4.57
C CYS A 332 18.79 0.83 -3.38
N GLU A 333 18.84 2.15 -3.20
CA GLU A 333 18.28 2.92 -2.08
C GLU A 333 18.73 2.37 -0.72
N LYS A 334 20.04 2.11 -0.61
CA LYS A 334 20.65 1.52 0.58
C LYS A 334 21.97 2.19 0.91
N LYS A 335 22.21 2.38 2.21
CA LYS A 335 23.51 2.79 2.73
C LYS A 335 24.47 1.59 2.82
N PHE A 336 25.76 1.86 2.68
CA PHE A 336 26.82 0.85 2.81
C PHE A 336 28.11 1.52 3.30
N ARG A 337 29.00 0.80 4.01
CA ARG A 337 30.26 1.40 4.50
C ARG A 337 31.38 1.19 3.50
N LYS A 338 31.49 -0.02 2.96
CA LYS A 338 32.54 -0.39 1.99
C LYS A 338 31.89 -0.91 0.72
N SER A 339 32.45 -0.57 -0.45
CA SER A 339 31.90 -1.04 -1.73
C SER A 339 31.79 -2.58 -1.82
N LYS A 340 32.65 -3.28 -1.07
CA LYS A 340 32.70 -4.74 -0.99
C LYS A 340 31.51 -5.40 -0.26
N GLU A 341 30.71 -4.61 0.45
CA GLU A 341 29.49 -5.04 1.17
C GLU A 341 28.24 -4.86 0.29
N HIS A 342 28.39 -4.17 -0.85
CA HIS A 342 27.27 -3.87 -1.72
C HIS A 342 26.92 -5.05 -2.62
N ASP A 343 25.67 -5.08 -3.08
CA ASP A 343 25.17 -6.13 -3.95
C ASP A 343 25.91 -6.11 -5.31
N LEU A 344 26.45 -7.27 -5.70
CA LEU A 344 27.14 -7.46 -6.99
C LEU A 344 26.18 -7.36 -8.19
N LYS A 345 24.87 -7.47 -7.95
CA LYS A 345 23.81 -7.29 -8.96
C LYS A 345 23.44 -5.83 -9.19
N CYS A 346 23.97 -4.89 -8.40
CA CYS A 346 23.68 -3.46 -8.57
C CYS A 346 24.08 -2.97 -9.97
N LYS A 347 23.15 -2.30 -10.66
CA LYS A 347 23.39 -1.73 -12.00
C LYS A 347 24.44 -0.63 -11.99
N SER A 348 24.49 0.13 -10.89
CA SER A 348 25.41 1.24 -10.66
C SER A 348 26.76 0.78 -10.08
N LEU A 349 27.07 -0.51 -10.11
CA LEU A 349 28.37 -1.07 -9.73
C LEU A 349 29.21 -1.32 -10.99
N CYS A 350 30.40 -0.74 -11.05
CA CYS A 350 31.39 -1.16 -12.03
C CYS A 350 32.07 -2.47 -11.58
N ARG A 351 31.84 -3.57 -12.29
CA ARG A 351 32.46 -4.89 -11.97
C ARG A 351 33.98 -4.91 -12.15
N LEU A 352 34.53 -4.00 -12.96
CA LEU A 352 35.97 -3.91 -13.20
C LEU A 352 36.69 -3.24 -12.02
N CYS A 353 36.33 -2.00 -11.68
CA CYS A 353 37.00 -1.25 -10.60
C CYS A 353 36.33 -1.34 -9.22
N GLY A 354 35.10 -1.86 -9.12
CA GLY A 354 34.36 -2.00 -7.86
C GLY A 354 33.79 -0.70 -7.29
N ARG A 355 33.83 0.41 -8.06
CA ARG A 355 33.15 1.67 -7.68
C ARG A 355 31.65 1.58 -7.90
N ILE A 356 30.91 2.28 -7.06
CA ILE A 356 29.45 2.39 -7.09
C ILE A 356 29.09 3.85 -7.30
N GLY A 357 28.15 4.15 -8.21
CA GLY A 357 27.67 5.50 -8.46
C GLY A 357 26.76 5.59 -9.69
N SER A 358 26.03 6.69 -9.83
CA SER A 358 25.10 6.94 -10.96
C SER A 358 25.78 6.92 -12.33
N GLU A 359 27.04 7.35 -12.42
CA GLU A 359 27.84 7.32 -13.65
C GLU A 359 28.49 5.95 -13.96
N ARG A 360 28.01 4.87 -13.33
CA ARG A 360 28.60 3.53 -13.46
C ARG A 360 27.57 2.58 -14.11
N PRO A 361 28.02 1.56 -14.87
CA PRO A 361 29.40 1.08 -15.05
C PRO A 361 30.31 2.05 -15.81
N CYS A 362 31.63 1.99 -15.55
CA CYS A 362 32.60 2.85 -16.26
C CYS A 362 32.52 2.60 -17.77
N VAL A 363 32.37 3.68 -18.54
CA VAL A 363 32.33 3.66 -20.00
C VAL A 363 33.77 3.68 -20.56
N ALA A 364 33.96 3.07 -21.74
CA ALA A 364 35.22 3.13 -22.47
C ALA A 364 35.57 4.59 -22.84
N THR A 365 36.85 4.92 -22.88
CA THR A 365 37.32 6.27 -23.23
C THR A 365 38.42 6.16 -24.27
N GLY A 366 38.09 6.58 -25.50
CA GLY A 366 39.00 6.50 -26.66
C GLY A 366 39.51 5.07 -26.90
N ASN A 367 40.79 4.98 -27.28
CA ASN A 367 41.46 3.70 -27.58
C ASN A 367 42.22 3.12 -26.37
N PHE A 368 41.92 3.56 -25.15
CA PHE A 368 42.62 3.06 -23.97
C PHE A 368 42.36 1.57 -23.78
N PHE A 369 43.44 0.79 -23.61
CA PHE A 369 43.36 -0.62 -23.27
C PHE A 369 44.50 -1.01 -22.32
N LYS A 370 44.18 -1.48 -21.12
CA LYS A 370 45.15 -2.11 -20.21
C LYS A 370 44.59 -3.37 -19.57
N LYS A 371 45.38 -4.44 -19.58
CA LYS A 371 45.13 -5.66 -18.82
C LYS A 371 45.84 -5.57 -17.47
N CYS A 372 45.18 -5.99 -16.40
CA CYS A 372 45.82 -6.14 -15.09
C CYS A 372 46.38 -7.56 -14.96
N ASP A 373 47.68 -7.69 -14.68
CA ASP A 373 48.35 -8.99 -14.62
C ASP A 373 47.93 -9.82 -13.40
N GLU A 374 47.56 -9.17 -12.28
CA GLU A 374 47.17 -9.88 -11.06
C GLU A 374 45.77 -10.54 -11.16
N CYS A 375 44.81 -9.86 -11.81
CA CYS A 375 43.40 -10.28 -11.83
C CYS A 375 42.87 -10.65 -13.23
N GLY A 376 43.65 -10.42 -14.28
CA GLY A 376 43.32 -10.74 -15.67
C GLY A 376 42.26 -9.83 -16.30
N LYS A 377 41.75 -8.81 -15.57
CA LYS A 377 40.72 -7.88 -16.08
C LYS A 377 41.29 -6.93 -17.12
N LYS A 378 40.48 -6.68 -18.16
CA LYS A 378 40.75 -5.70 -19.21
C LYS A 378 39.99 -4.41 -18.92
N TYR A 379 40.66 -3.27 -19.03
CA TYR A 379 40.11 -1.95 -18.75
C TYR A 379 40.18 -1.09 -20.00
N LEU A 380 39.05 -0.46 -20.34
CA LEU A 380 38.91 0.44 -21.49
C LEU A 380 38.91 1.92 -21.11
N ASN A 381 39.27 2.21 -19.86
CA ASN A 381 39.23 3.54 -19.28
C ASN A 381 40.36 3.67 -18.26
N GLU A 382 41.16 4.72 -18.38
CA GLU A 382 42.33 4.96 -17.53
C GLU A 382 41.95 5.24 -16.07
N ASP A 383 40.94 6.06 -15.80
CA ASP A 383 40.44 6.31 -14.44
C ASP A 383 39.91 5.00 -13.80
N CYS A 384 39.22 4.16 -14.59
CA CYS A 384 38.79 2.84 -14.15
C CYS A 384 40.00 1.95 -13.79
N PHE A 385 41.07 2.00 -14.60
CA PHE A 385 42.30 1.26 -14.35
C PHE A 385 43.03 1.79 -13.10
N ASN A 386 43.28 3.09 -13.00
CA ASN A 386 44.01 3.66 -11.87
C ASN A 386 43.26 3.46 -10.55
N GLN A 387 41.92 3.55 -10.56
CA GLN A 387 41.13 3.28 -9.38
C GLN A 387 41.14 1.79 -9.00
N HIS A 388 41.14 0.86 -9.96
CA HIS A 388 41.20 -0.56 -9.62
C HIS A 388 42.50 -0.87 -8.85
N LYS A 389 43.65 -0.31 -9.28
CA LYS A 389 44.95 -0.49 -8.62
C LYS A 389 44.95 0.01 -7.19
N LYS A 390 44.31 1.16 -6.94
CA LYS A 390 44.15 1.73 -5.58
C LYS A 390 43.18 0.95 -4.71
N SER A 391 42.37 0.06 -5.29
CA SER A 391 41.30 -0.65 -4.59
C SER A 391 41.68 -2.08 -4.22
N SER A 392 41.06 -2.62 -3.17
CA SER A 392 41.15 -4.06 -2.85
C SER A 392 40.38 -4.97 -3.83
N ASN A 393 39.74 -4.41 -4.87
CA ASN A 393 38.93 -5.18 -5.82
C ASN A 393 39.77 -6.13 -6.70
N CYS A 394 41.01 -5.75 -7.01
CA CYS A 394 41.97 -6.57 -7.76
C CYS A 394 42.18 -7.94 -7.10
N ARG A 395 42.43 -7.94 -5.78
CA ARG A 395 42.67 -9.16 -4.99
C ARG A 395 41.39 -9.95 -4.70
N GLN A 396 40.22 -9.32 -4.79
CA GLN A 396 38.93 -9.95 -4.45
C GLN A 396 38.23 -10.60 -5.62
N THR A 397 38.55 -10.22 -6.86
CA THR A 397 37.84 -10.73 -8.03
C THR A 397 38.79 -10.95 -9.19
N LYS A 398 38.73 -12.13 -9.81
CA LYS A 398 39.57 -12.50 -10.95
C LYS A 398 38.72 -12.88 -12.16
N VAL A 399 39.28 -12.76 -13.35
CA VAL A 399 38.69 -13.27 -14.60
C VAL A 399 39.19 -14.70 -14.82
N CYS A 400 38.30 -15.68 -15.08
CA CYS A 400 38.74 -17.00 -15.58
C CYS A 400 39.26 -16.83 -17.01
N GLU A 401 40.48 -17.28 -17.27
CA GLU A 401 41.10 -17.21 -18.60
C GLU A 401 40.35 -18.06 -19.64
N LYS A 402 39.73 -19.17 -19.20
CA LYS A 402 39.00 -20.09 -20.08
C LYS A 402 37.61 -19.59 -20.49
N CYS A 403 36.85 -18.96 -19.58
CA CYS A 403 35.45 -18.58 -19.85
C CYS A 403 35.18 -17.07 -19.76
N GLY A 404 36.17 -16.25 -19.39
CA GLY A 404 36.03 -14.79 -19.30
C GLY A 404 35.18 -14.28 -18.13
N VAL A 405 34.60 -15.16 -17.31
CA VAL A 405 33.73 -14.77 -16.19
C VAL A 405 34.54 -14.15 -15.05
N ILE A 406 34.08 -12.99 -14.57
CA ILE A 406 34.60 -12.38 -13.34
C ILE A 406 33.98 -13.10 -12.13
N TRP A 407 34.80 -13.69 -11.28
CA TRP A 407 34.36 -14.41 -10.08
C TRP A 407 35.02 -13.86 -8.81
N SER A 408 34.40 -14.12 -7.65
CA SER A 408 34.83 -13.60 -6.34
C SER A 408 35.71 -14.59 -5.58
N MET A 409 36.92 -14.16 -5.25
CA MET A 409 37.88 -14.87 -4.40
C MET A 409 37.46 -14.94 -2.92
N LYS A 410 36.41 -14.22 -2.49
CA LYS A 410 35.94 -14.32 -1.09
C LYS A 410 35.28 -15.66 -0.80
N ASN A 411 34.56 -16.21 -1.78
CA ASN A 411 33.89 -17.50 -1.64
C ASN A 411 34.92 -18.64 -1.54
N TYR A 412 36.07 -18.47 -2.20
CA TYR A 412 37.20 -19.40 -2.17
C TYR A 412 37.74 -19.70 -0.77
N LYS A 413 37.75 -18.70 0.14
CA LYS A 413 38.32 -18.86 1.50
C LYS A 413 37.35 -19.45 2.53
N ARG A 414 36.03 -19.40 2.27
CA ARG A 414 35.00 -19.86 3.22
C ARG A 414 34.48 -21.25 2.89
N GLU A 415 34.43 -21.58 1.60
CA GLU A 415 33.92 -22.86 1.11
C GLU A 415 34.76 -23.26 -0.11
N ALA A 416 35.76 -24.12 0.09
CA ALA A 416 36.66 -24.57 -0.98
C ALA A 416 35.91 -25.19 -2.18
N GLU A 417 34.73 -25.76 -1.92
CA GLU A 417 33.81 -26.38 -2.89
C GLU A 417 33.10 -25.36 -3.80
N LYS A 418 33.04 -24.07 -3.42
CA LYS A 418 32.49 -22.98 -4.25
C LYS A 418 33.57 -22.29 -5.10
N LYS A 419 34.63 -23.02 -5.47
CA LYS A 419 35.62 -22.56 -6.47
C LYS A 419 34.90 -22.31 -7.80
N HIS A 420 35.30 -21.27 -8.51
CA HIS A 420 34.79 -21.08 -9.87
C HIS A 420 35.18 -22.28 -10.74
N VAL A 421 34.19 -23.02 -11.24
CA VAL A 421 34.35 -24.09 -12.21
C VAL A 421 33.98 -23.53 -13.58
N CYS A 422 34.98 -23.35 -14.45
CA CYS A 422 34.73 -22.81 -15.79
C CYS A 422 33.81 -23.79 -16.56
N GLY A 423 32.81 -23.28 -17.28
CA GLY A 423 31.79 -24.10 -17.92
C GLY A 423 30.53 -24.34 -17.09
N GLN A 424 30.45 -23.89 -15.83
CA GLN A 424 29.27 -24.05 -14.98
C GLN A 424 28.54 -22.73 -14.67
N LYS A 425 27.21 -22.78 -14.57
CA LYS A 425 26.32 -21.68 -14.17
C LYS A 425 25.49 -22.04 -12.94
N TRP A 426 25.30 -21.09 -12.03
CA TRP A 426 24.41 -21.25 -10.88
C TRP A 426 22.94 -21.18 -11.31
N CYS A 427 22.14 -22.17 -10.95
CA CYS A 427 20.70 -22.15 -11.17
C CYS A 427 19.97 -21.65 -9.92
N GLN A 428 19.14 -20.62 -10.07
CA GLN A 428 18.34 -20.07 -8.97
C GLN A 428 17.20 -21.00 -8.53
N ILE A 429 16.77 -21.93 -9.39
CA ILE A 429 15.62 -22.80 -9.14
C ILE A 429 16.03 -23.96 -8.22
N CYS A 430 17.03 -24.76 -8.62
CA CYS A 430 17.50 -25.91 -7.85
C CYS A 430 18.64 -25.57 -6.86
N ARG A 431 19.17 -24.33 -6.90
CA ARG A 431 20.29 -23.86 -6.06
C ARG A 431 21.56 -24.71 -6.19
N GLN A 432 21.88 -25.19 -7.40
CA GLN A 432 23.10 -25.92 -7.74
C GLN A 432 23.82 -25.33 -8.96
N PHE A 433 25.10 -25.66 -9.15
CA PHE A 433 25.87 -25.34 -10.35
C PHE A 433 25.68 -26.44 -11.40
N HIS A 434 25.39 -26.06 -12.65
CA HIS A 434 25.26 -26.98 -13.77
C HIS A 434 26.18 -26.58 -14.91
N SER A 435 26.61 -27.55 -15.73
CA SER A 435 27.28 -27.24 -17.01
C SER A 435 26.38 -26.33 -17.86
N MET A 436 27.00 -25.37 -18.56
CA MET A 436 26.32 -24.48 -19.48
C MET A 436 25.63 -25.26 -20.61
N ASP A 437 26.23 -26.37 -21.03
CA ASP A 437 25.79 -27.23 -22.14
C ASP A 437 24.59 -28.08 -21.75
N ARG A 438 24.56 -28.62 -20.52
CA ARG A 438 23.45 -29.47 -20.05
C ARG A 438 22.25 -28.69 -19.49
N GLY A 439 22.47 -27.47 -18.99
CA GLY A 439 21.41 -26.68 -18.34
C GLY A 439 20.93 -27.27 -17.00
N CYS A 440 19.84 -26.73 -16.45
CA CYS A 440 19.19 -27.25 -15.24
C CYS A 440 18.01 -28.14 -15.65
N PHE A 441 18.19 -29.46 -15.57
CA PHE A 441 17.09 -30.41 -15.76
C PHE A 441 16.30 -30.52 -14.46
N ILE A 442 15.20 -29.77 -14.36
CA ILE A 442 14.25 -29.91 -13.25
C ILE A 442 13.52 -31.23 -13.49
N ARG A 443 13.85 -32.27 -12.72
CA ARG A 443 12.96 -33.44 -12.61
C ARG A 443 11.59 -32.93 -12.13
N PRO A 444 10.46 -33.45 -12.65
CA PRO A 444 9.14 -33.12 -12.14
C PRO A 444 9.15 -33.16 -10.62
N LEU A 445 8.63 -32.11 -9.98
CA LEU A 445 8.61 -32.02 -8.52
C LEU A 445 7.86 -33.25 -8.01
N GLU A 446 8.59 -34.18 -7.39
CA GLU A 446 7.96 -35.19 -6.55
C GLU A 446 7.19 -34.42 -5.48
N THR A 447 5.86 -34.59 -5.46
CA THR A 447 5.01 -33.98 -4.45
C THR A 447 5.60 -34.34 -3.10
N LYS A 448 5.97 -33.33 -2.31
CA LYS A 448 6.38 -33.59 -0.92
C LYS A 448 5.24 -34.37 -0.29
N LYS A 449 5.52 -35.61 0.14
CA LYS A 449 4.55 -36.42 0.87
C LYS A 449 4.09 -35.57 2.07
N SER A 450 2.85 -35.10 2.00
CA SER A 450 2.21 -34.37 3.10
C SER A 450 2.20 -35.31 4.31
N ALA A 451 2.63 -34.83 5.46
CA ALA A 451 2.44 -35.59 6.70
C ALA A 451 0.92 -35.75 6.90
N ASP A 452 0.49 -36.95 7.28
CA ASP A 452 -0.92 -37.20 7.58
C ASP A 452 -1.35 -36.32 8.75
N TYR A 453 -2.47 -35.62 8.59
CA TYR A 453 -3.05 -34.76 9.62
C TYR A 453 -4.52 -35.11 9.86
N ARG A 454 -5.02 -34.64 10.99
CA ARG A 454 -6.37 -34.89 11.48
C ARG A 454 -7.17 -33.60 11.51
N LEU A 455 -8.43 -33.68 11.11
CA LEU A 455 -9.42 -32.63 11.19
C LEU A 455 -10.45 -32.99 12.25
N VAL A 456 -10.80 -32.04 13.11
CA VAL A 456 -11.89 -32.13 14.08
C VAL A 456 -12.89 -31.02 13.75
N THR A 457 -14.08 -31.37 13.31
CA THR A 457 -15.17 -30.42 13.09
C THR A 457 -16.15 -30.52 14.24
N PHE A 458 -16.52 -29.40 14.87
CA PHE A 458 -17.43 -29.42 16.02
C PHE A 458 -18.49 -28.32 15.96
N ASP A 459 -19.56 -28.53 16.71
CA ASP A 459 -20.65 -27.57 16.89
C ASP A 459 -21.11 -27.54 18.36
N PHE A 460 -21.50 -26.35 18.83
CA PHE A 460 -21.94 -26.11 20.19
C PHE A 460 -23.42 -25.79 20.24
N GLU A 461 -24.11 -26.42 21.19
CA GLU A 461 -25.44 -26.00 21.63
C GLU A 461 -25.30 -25.44 23.04
N ALA A 462 -25.89 -24.26 23.25
CA ALA A 462 -25.81 -23.52 24.50
C ALA A 462 -27.21 -23.18 25.05
N THR A 463 -27.33 -23.29 26.37
CA THR A 463 -28.50 -22.80 27.12
C THR A 463 -28.30 -21.36 27.57
N GLN A 464 -29.41 -20.62 27.72
CA GLN A 464 -29.42 -19.21 28.15
C GLN A 464 -30.26 -19.00 29.42
N ASN A 465 -30.25 -19.97 30.33
CA ASN A 465 -31.17 -20.01 31.46
C ASN A 465 -30.76 -19.06 32.61
N GLU A 466 -29.49 -18.71 32.69
CA GLU A 466 -28.93 -17.86 33.75
C GLU A 466 -28.85 -16.40 33.28
N LYS A 467 -29.38 -15.44 34.05
CA LYS A 467 -29.24 -14.00 33.79
C LYS A 467 -27.94 -13.46 34.39
N ILE A 468 -27.27 -12.54 33.69
CA ILE A 468 -26.07 -11.88 34.21
C ILE A 468 -26.53 -10.65 35.02
N ASN A 469 -26.47 -10.73 36.34
CA ASN A 469 -27.06 -9.75 37.26
C ASN A 469 -26.35 -8.36 37.34
N ASN A 470 -25.42 -8.04 36.43
CA ASN A 470 -24.53 -6.87 36.60
C ASN A 470 -24.59 -5.79 35.49
N CYS A 471 -25.59 -5.78 34.60
CA CYS A 471 -25.77 -4.66 33.66
C CYS A 471 -27.26 -4.39 33.41
N ASN A 472 -27.61 -3.12 33.14
CA ASN A 472 -28.96 -2.65 32.77
C ASN A 472 -29.45 -3.15 31.39
N GLU A 473 -28.91 -4.26 30.90
CA GLU A 473 -29.29 -4.92 29.65
C GLU A 473 -29.61 -6.38 29.95
N GLU A 474 -30.66 -6.94 29.33
CA GLU A 474 -31.08 -8.34 29.49
C GLU A 474 -30.08 -9.36 28.90
N ARG A 475 -28.84 -9.36 29.38
CA ARG A 475 -27.80 -10.30 28.94
C ARG A 475 -27.94 -11.62 29.68
N ARG A 476 -28.12 -12.71 28.92
CA ARG A 476 -28.19 -14.08 29.42
C ARG A 476 -26.85 -14.77 29.22
N LEU A 477 -26.42 -15.58 30.20
CA LEU A 477 -25.19 -16.35 30.14
C LEU A 477 -25.34 -17.52 29.16
N HIS A 478 -24.47 -17.62 28.17
CA HIS A 478 -24.41 -18.76 27.24
C HIS A 478 -23.59 -19.87 27.86
N LYS A 479 -24.24 -20.99 28.21
CA LYS A 479 -23.59 -22.16 28.80
C LYS A 479 -23.73 -23.36 27.86
N VAL A 480 -22.61 -23.79 27.30
CA VAL A 480 -22.53 -24.97 26.42
C VAL A 480 -23.01 -26.21 27.18
N ASN A 481 -24.09 -26.81 26.69
CA ASN A 481 -24.73 -27.98 27.30
C ASN A 481 -24.64 -29.23 26.40
N PHE A 482 -24.31 -29.04 25.13
CA PHE A 482 -24.11 -30.13 24.18
C PHE A 482 -23.08 -29.74 23.12
N ILE A 483 -22.23 -30.70 22.75
CA ILE A 483 -21.17 -30.56 21.75
C ILE A 483 -21.23 -31.78 20.85
N ALA A 484 -21.34 -31.56 19.54
CA ALA A 484 -21.17 -32.61 18.53
C ALA A 484 -19.82 -32.43 17.86
N ALA A 485 -18.97 -33.45 17.87
CA ALA A 485 -17.65 -33.43 17.24
C ALA A 485 -17.48 -34.62 16.29
N THR A 486 -16.89 -34.34 15.12
CA THR A 486 -16.54 -35.35 14.13
C THR A 486 -15.05 -35.27 13.81
N VAL A 487 -14.37 -36.41 13.79
CA VAL A 487 -12.93 -36.50 13.51
C VAL A 487 -12.65 -37.26 12.23
N THR A 488 -11.78 -36.72 11.37
CA THR A 488 -11.34 -37.38 10.13
C THR A 488 -9.86 -37.10 9.84
N CYS A 489 -9.25 -37.83 8.91
CA CYS A 489 -7.88 -37.62 8.45
C CYS A 489 -7.81 -37.69 6.94
N THR A 490 -6.70 -37.26 6.36
CA THR A 490 -6.41 -37.32 4.92
C THR A 490 -6.75 -38.69 4.32
N LYS A 491 -6.28 -39.78 4.93
CA LYS A 491 -6.55 -41.15 4.46
C LYS A 491 -8.01 -41.57 4.56
N CYS A 492 -8.72 -41.15 5.61
CA CYS A 492 -10.14 -41.46 5.75
C CYS A 492 -10.98 -40.70 4.74
N MET A 493 -10.61 -39.47 4.39
CA MET A 493 -11.33 -38.66 3.40
C MET A 493 -11.24 -39.24 1.99
N GLU A 494 -10.14 -39.91 1.67
CA GLU A 494 -9.94 -40.57 0.37
C GLU A 494 -10.81 -41.82 0.18
N ASN A 495 -11.42 -42.35 1.26
CA ASN A 495 -12.32 -43.49 1.20
C ASN A 495 -13.75 -43.07 1.55
N GLU A 496 -14.60 -42.98 0.54
CA GLU A 496 -16.00 -42.55 0.66
C GLU A 496 -16.84 -43.41 1.63
N GLN A 497 -16.49 -44.69 1.80
CA GLN A 497 -17.18 -45.58 2.72
C GLN A 497 -16.69 -45.44 4.17
N LEU A 498 -15.50 -44.87 4.41
CA LEU A 498 -14.94 -44.72 5.76
C LEU A 498 -15.27 -43.37 6.40
N TRP A 499 -15.43 -42.28 5.64
CA TRP A 499 -15.64 -40.95 6.23
C TRP A 499 -17.10 -40.66 6.61
N ARG A 500 -18.08 -41.26 5.93
CA ARG A 500 -19.52 -41.00 6.15
C ARG A 500 -20.14 -41.77 7.30
N TYR A 501 -19.45 -42.77 7.86
CA TYR A 501 -20.01 -43.68 8.85
C TYR A 501 -19.20 -43.72 10.16
N PRO A 502 -19.87 -44.02 11.29
CA PRO A 502 -19.21 -44.22 12.58
C PRO A 502 -18.14 -45.32 12.47
N LEU A 503 -16.94 -45.07 13.00
CA LEU A 503 -15.81 -46.00 12.86
C LEU A 503 -16.05 -47.27 13.69
N ARG A 504 -16.44 -47.10 14.95
CA ARG A 504 -16.55 -48.19 15.92
C ARG A 504 -17.70 -49.12 15.60
N GLN A 505 -18.82 -48.59 15.12
CA GLN A 505 -20.00 -49.38 14.78
C GLN A 505 -19.79 -50.26 13.54
N ASN A 506 -18.83 -49.91 12.68
CA ASN A 506 -18.46 -50.68 11.50
C ASN A 506 -17.27 -51.64 11.76
N GLY A 507 -16.83 -51.81 13.01
CA GLY A 507 -15.67 -52.64 13.36
C GLY A 507 -14.32 -52.06 12.89
N ASN A 508 -14.29 -50.79 12.49
CA ASN A 508 -13.13 -50.13 11.92
C ASN A 508 -12.42 -49.26 12.96
N SER A 509 -11.08 -49.25 12.95
CA SER A 509 -10.26 -48.33 13.71
C SER A 509 -9.29 -47.61 12.78
N CYS A 510 -8.96 -46.35 13.10
CA CYS A 510 -8.00 -45.57 12.35
C CYS A 510 -6.82 -45.22 13.24
N ALA A 511 -5.59 -45.56 12.82
CA ALA A 511 -4.38 -45.18 13.55
C ALA A 511 -4.21 -43.65 13.70
N ILE A 512 -4.79 -42.86 12.78
CA ILE A 512 -4.77 -41.40 12.83
C ILE A 512 -6.00 -40.86 13.57
N CYS A 513 -7.23 -41.21 13.20
CA CYS A 513 -8.44 -40.63 13.82
C CYS A 513 -8.76 -41.21 15.21
N GLY A 514 -8.27 -42.40 15.54
CA GLY A 514 -8.66 -43.18 16.70
C GLY A 514 -9.84 -44.12 16.42
N ASN A 515 -10.49 -44.58 17.49
CA ASN A 515 -11.56 -45.58 17.42
C ASN A 515 -12.95 -44.98 17.19
N ASN A 516 -13.13 -43.68 17.40
CA ASN A 516 -14.44 -43.02 17.36
C ASN A 516 -14.37 -41.84 16.40
N ARG A 517 -15.27 -41.80 15.41
CA ARG A 517 -15.43 -40.71 14.43
C ARG A 517 -16.41 -39.66 14.92
N SER A 518 -17.59 -40.07 15.34
CA SER A 518 -18.64 -39.16 15.82
C SER A 518 -18.76 -39.25 17.34
N ILE A 519 -18.39 -38.17 18.04
CA ILE A 519 -18.33 -38.12 19.49
C ILE A 519 -19.18 -36.94 19.97
N THR A 520 -20.02 -37.17 20.96
CA THR A 520 -20.83 -36.11 21.57
C THR A 520 -20.51 -35.94 23.04
N PHE A 521 -20.49 -34.70 23.51
CA PHE A 521 -20.33 -34.35 24.92
C PHE A 521 -21.62 -33.67 25.36
N SER A 522 -22.31 -34.21 26.35
CA SER A 522 -23.65 -33.74 26.72
C SER A 522 -23.90 -33.81 28.22
N HIS A 523 -24.77 -32.96 28.73
CA HIS A 523 -25.17 -33.01 30.14
C HIS A 523 -26.07 -34.22 30.46
N ARG A 524 -26.81 -34.72 29.46
CA ARG A 524 -27.74 -35.86 29.58
C ARG A 524 -27.53 -36.86 28.44
N PRO A 525 -27.79 -38.16 28.66
CA PRO A 525 -27.77 -39.14 27.59
C PRO A 525 -28.95 -38.91 26.62
N PHE A 526 -28.75 -39.35 25.38
CA PHE A 526 -29.77 -39.38 24.33
C PHE A 526 -29.68 -40.71 23.56
N ASN A 527 -30.82 -41.20 23.05
CA ASN A 527 -30.92 -42.53 22.42
C ASN A 527 -31.36 -42.50 20.95
N GLN A 528 -31.82 -41.35 20.44
CA GLN A 528 -32.41 -41.25 19.10
C GLN A 528 -31.37 -41.09 17.97
N THR A 529 -30.17 -40.61 18.28
CA THR A 529 -29.10 -40.35 17.30
C THR A 529 -27.96 -41.34 17.49
N LYS A 530 -27.50 -41.96 16.40
CA LYS A 530 -26.38 -42.90 16.43
C LYS A 530 -25.05 -42.15 16.39
N VAL A 531 -24.20 -42.37 17.39
CA VAL A 531 -22.83 -41.83 17.49
C VAL A 531 -21.85 -42.91 17.96
N ASP A 532 -20.55 -42.77 17.70
CA ASP A 532 -19.54 -43.75 18.13
C ASP A 532 -19.32 -43.74 19.65
N LYS A 533 -19.36 -42.55 20.25
CA LYS A 533 -19.18 -42.37 21.70
C LYS A 533 -20.00 -41.19 22.20
N GLN A 534 -20.81 -41.44 23.22
CA GLN A 534 -21.49 -40.39 23.99
C GLN A 534 -20.77 -40.24 25.33
N ILE A 535 -20.32 -39.03 25.63
CA ILE A 535 -19.69 -38.65 26.90
C ILE A 535 -20.69 -37.78 27.66
N VAL A 536 -21.32 -38.38 28.67
CA VAL A 536 -22.26 -37.67 29.55
C VAL A 536 -21.48 -37.08 30.72
N ALA A 537 -21.44 -35.76 30.83
CA ALA A 537 -20.68 -35.05 31.86
C ALA A 537 -21.39 -33.78 32.31
N GLN A 538 -21.19 -33.41 33.59
CA GLN A 538 -21.74 -32.16 34.13
C GLN A 538 -21.19 -30.92 33.41
N ASN A 539 -19.94 -30.97 32.93
CA ASN A 539 -19.30 -29.91 32.14
C ASN A 539 -18.81 -30.46 30.78
N PRO A 540 -19.68 -30.49 29.75
CA PRO A 540 -19.33 -31.02 28.43
C PRO A 540 -18.11 -30.35 27.80
N LEU A 541 -17.95 -29.04 27.98
CA LEU A 541 -16.85 -28.27 27.41
C LEU A 541 -15.48 -28.70 27.96
N LYS A 542 -15.38 -28.95 29.27
CA LYS A 542 -14.14 -29.43 29.89
C LYS A 542 -13.69 -30.77 29.29
N PHE A 543 -14.61 -31.71 29.13
CA PHE A 543 -14.30 -33.04 28.60
C PHE A 543 -14.00 -33.02 27.10
N PHE A 544 -14.66 -32.13 26.34
CA PHE A 544 -14.33 -31.91 24.93
C PHE A 544 -12.88 -31.43 24.75
N ILE A 545 -12.44 -30.47 25.56
CA ILE A 545 -11.07 -29.96 25.54
C ILE A 545 -10.07 -31.06 25.94
N GLN A 546 -10.36 -31.80 27.01
CA GLN A 546 -9.51 -32.91 27.44
C GLN A 546 -9.36 -33.97 26.35
N TRP A 547 -10.45 -34.29 25.65
CA TRP A 547 -10.42 -35.22 24.54
C TRP A 547 -9.48 -34.73 23.41
N ILE A 548 -9.60 -33.47 22.98
CA ILE A 548 -8.73 -32.91 21.92
C ILE A 548 -7.26 -32.88 22.34
N LEU A 549 -6.98 -32.46 23.57
CA LEU A 549 -5.59 -32.23 24.03
C LEU A 549 -4.87 -33.51 24.46
N PHE A 550 -5.58 -34.51 24.99
CA PHE A 550 -4.96 -35.64 25.68
C PHE A 550 -5.40 -37.02 25.19
N GLU A 551 -6.59 -37.17 24.61
CA GLU A 551 -7.06 -38.48 24.12
C GLU A 551 -6.69 -38.74 22.64
N LEU A 552 -6.43 -37.69 21.85
CA LEU A 552 -5.97 -37.83 20.47
C LEU A 552 -4.44 -38.03 20.42
N ASN A 553 -3.99 -39.01 19.64
CA ASN A 553 -2.55 -39.28 19.49
C ASN A 553 -1.77 -38.00 19.05
N PRO A 554 -0.82 -37.50 19.87
CA PRO A 554 -0.13 -36.24 19.63
C PRO A 554 0.89 -36.30 18.50
N GLN A 555 1.23 -37.49 17.99
CA GLN A 555 2.10 -37.67 16.83
C GLN A 555 1.54 -37.01 15.56
N TYR A 556 0.22 -36.88 15.46
CA TYR A 556 -0.46 -36.31 14.29
C TYR A 556 -0.96 -34.90 14.61
N THR A 557 -0.73 -33.96 13.69
CA THR A 557 -1.28 -32.62 13.79
C THR A 557 -2.81 -32.68 13.76
N THR A 558 -3.46 -32.08 14.76
CA THR A 558 -4.91 -31.96 14.84
C THR A 558 -5.32 -30.52 14.58
N MET A 559 -6.19 -30.31 13.59
CA MET A 559 -6.75 -29.00 13.26
C MET A 559 -8.25 -29.04 13.59
N ALA A 560 -8.69 -28.19 14.51
CA ALA A 560 -10.07 -28.13 14.95
C ALA A 560 -10.79 -26.90 14.38
N PHE A 561 -11.99 -27.09 13.84
CA PHE A 561 -12.81 -26.03 13.23
C PHE A 561 -14.25 -26.13 13.71
N SER A 562 -14.85 -24.99 14.07
CA SER A 562 -16.29 -24.93 14.33
C SER A 562 -17.07 -24.88 13.01
N HIS A 563 -18.28 -25.42 13.00
CA HIS A 563 -19.16 -25.39 11.82
C HIS A 563 -19.50 -23.95 11.37
N ASN A 564 -19.52 -23.00 12.31
CA ASN A 564 -19.75 -21.57 12.05
C ASN A 564 -18.64 -20.68 12.63
N GLY A 565 -17.49 -20.63 11.95
CA GLY A 565 -16.29 -19.90 12.40
C GLY A 565 -16.43 -18.37 12.59
N GLY A 566 -17.56 -17.78 12.21
CA GLY A 566 -17.84 -16.34 12.33
C GLY A 566 -18.64 -15.93 13.58
N ARG A 567 -19.06 -16.86 14.44
CA ARG A 567 -19.85 -16.59 15.67
C ARG A 567 -19.19 -17.19 16.92
N TYR A 568 -19.90 -17.13 18.06
CA TYR A 568 -19.47 -17.44 19.44
C TYR A 568 -18.68 -18.75 19.62
N ASP A 569 -18.76 -19.69 18.69
CA ASP A 569 -18.20 -21.04 18.76
C ASP A 569 -16.66 -21.11 18.61
N MET A 570 -16.00 -19.99 18.27
CA MET A 570 -14.53 -19.91 18.17
C MET A 570 -13.83 -19.34 19.41
N ILE A 571 -14.55 -18.64 20.31
CA ILE A 571 -13.92 -17.95 21.44
C ILE A 571 -14.11 -18.79 22.71
N MET A 572 -13.12 -19.61 23.02
CA MET A 572 -13.00 -20.26 24.32
C MET A 572 -12.26 -19.32 25.28
N VAL A 573 -12.95 -18.77 26.28
CA VAL A 573 -12.34 -17.93 27.33
C VAL A 573 -12.06 -18.78 28.56
N TRP A 574 -10.81 -18.84 28.98
CA TRP A 574 -10.40 -19.55 30.20
C TRP A 574 -10.50 -18.63 31.42
N PRO A 575 -11.12 -19.07 32.52
CA PRO A 575 -10.77 -18.53 33.83
C PRO A 575 -9.34 -18.97 34.13
N SER A 576 -8.45 -18.00 34.38
CA SER A 576 -7.14 -18.27 34.97
C SER A 576 -7.34 -19.06 36.26
N SER A 577 -6.78 -20.27 36.30
CA SER A 577 -6.77 -21.13 37.49
C SER A 577 -6.26 -20.36 38.71
N GLY A 578 -7.10 -20.27 39.74
CA GLY A 578 -6.64 -20.14 41.12
C GLY A 578 -6.22 -21.50 41.67
#